data_AF-A0AAU0K9L1-F1
#
_entry.id   AF-A0AAU0K9L1-F1
#
_cell.length_a   1.000
_cell.length_b   1.000
_cell.length_c   1.000
_cell.angle_alpha   90.00
_cell.angle_beta   90.00
_cell.angle_gamma   90.00
#
_symmetry.space_group_name_H-M   'P 1'
#
loop_
_entity.id
_entity.type
_entity.pdbx_description
1 polymer ?
#
loop_
_entity_poly.entity_id
_entity_poly.type
_entity_poly.pdbx_seq_one_letter_code
_entity_poly.pdbx_strand_id
1 'polypeptide(L)'
;MIDMSYLTGGKIYWDDWRFVPWQSGSASGVYRRVDFIKAGLLGEVGRYKADDYIIWKYEDGDLECLFKNARHQKGLMLQRYIFVRPEGNTTSRSKSFRMGFNGFVEVYQYTPLGDSLKRLTDLTQLIDAAHKYALAHKGESPG
;
A
#
# COMPACT_ATOMS: atom_id res chain seq x y z
N MET A 1 -11.22 14.91 -5.37
CA MET A 1 -10.94 14.34 -4.03
C MET A 1 -11.51 12.94 -3.95
N ILE A 2 -10.68 11.96 -3.59
CA ILE A 2 -11.10 10.58 -3.32
C ILE A 2 -11.15 10.37 -1.82
N ASP A 3 -12.25 9.80 -1.32
CA ASP A 3 -12.40 9.43 0.08
C ASP A 3 -13.03 8.03 0.20
N MET A 4 -12.19 7.07 0.55
CA MET A 4 -12.52 5.67 0.81
C MET A 4 -12.27 5.33 2.29
N SER A 5 -12.38 6.32 3.19
CA SER A 5 -12.06 6.18 4.61
C SER A 5 -12.92 5.15 5.35
N TYR A 6 -14.01 4.67 4.75
CA TYR A 6 -14.77 3.52 5.27
C TYR A 6 -13.89 2.26 5.42
N LEU A 7 -12.77 2.17 4.69
CA LEU A 7 -11.77 1.10 4.85
C LEU A 7 -11.16 1.06 6.25
N THR A 8 -11.24 2.15 7.03
CA THR A 8 -10.89 2.15 8.46
C THR A 8 -11.72 1.14 9.26
N GLY A 9 -12.95 0.84 8.81
CA GLY A 9 -13.81 -0.19 9.40
C GLY A 9 -13.20 -1.60 9.33
N GLY A 10 -12.26 -1.86 8.41
CA GLY A 10 -11.47 -3.09 8.35
C GLY A 10 -10.32 -3.15 9.36
N LYS A 11 -10.42 -2.46 10.51
CA LYS A 11 -9.32 -2.27 11.48
C LYS A 11 -8.62 -3.56 11.87
N ILE A 12 -9.36 -4.64 12.05
CA ILE A 12 -8.81 -5.97 12.37
C ILE A 12 -7.72 -6.41 11.37
N TYR A 13 -7.93 -6.18 10.08
CA TYR A 13 -6.94 -6.51 9.04
C TYR A 13 -5.70 -5.61 9.13
N TRP A 14 -5.88 -4.34 9.45
CA TRP A 14 -4.78 -3.41 9.61
C TRP A 14 -3.93 -3.78 10.84
N ASP A 15 -4.57 -4.04 11.97
CA ASP A 15 -3.90 -4.42 13.21
C ASP A 15 -3.17 -5.76 13.07
N ASP A 16 -3.83 -6.80 12.56
CA ASP A 16 -3.27 -8.15 12.41
C ASP A 16 -2.01 -8.14 11.52
N TRP A 17 -2.02 -7.29 10.51
CA TRP A 17 -0.91 -7.12 9.57
C TRP A 17 0.04 -5.98 9.94
N ARG A 18 -0.09 -5.44 11.17
CA ARG A 18 0.79 -4.43 11.79
C ARG A 18 0.89 -3.13 10.99
N PHE A 19 -0.17 -2.78 10.30
CA PHE A 19 -0.35 -1.45 9.73
C PHE A 19 -0.65 -0.44 10.84
N VAL A 20 -0.05 0.74 10.71
CA VAL A 20 -0.29 1.90 11.57
C VAL A 20 -0.90 3.03 10.76
N PRO A 21 -1.70 3.93 11.37
CA PRO A 21 -2.20 5.12 10.69
C PRO A 21 -1.07 5.93 10.04
N TRP A 22 -1.34 6.44 8.85
CA TRP A 22 -0.38 7.23 8.08
C TRP A 22 -1.03 8.44 7.42
N GLN A 23 -0.31 9.55 7.39
CA GLN A 23 -0.73 10.78 6.74
C GLN A 23 0.47 11.54 6.17
N SER A 24 0.28 12.17 5.01
CA SER A 24 1.22 13.11 4.40
C SER A 24 0.45 14.13 3.56
N GLY A 25 0.38 15.38 4.02
CA GLY A 25 -0.46 16.39 3.38
C GLY A 25 -1.94 16.01 3.44
N SER A 26 -2.63 16.07 2.29
CA SER A 26 -4.01 15.62 2.12
C SER A 26 -4.17 14.10 2.02
N ALA A 27 -3.08 13.37 1.72
CA ALA A 27 -3.11 11.92 1.60
C ALA A 27 -3.08 11.25 2.98
N SER A 28 -3.97 10.27 3.20
CA SER A 28 -4.00 9.46 4.41
C SER A 28 -4.46 8.03 4.16
N GLY A 29 -4.06 7.17 5.09
CA GLY A 29 -4.41 5.76 5.11
C GLY A 29 -3.61 5.01 6.16
N VAL A 30 -2.98 3.91 5.77
CA VAL A 30 -2.13 3.10 6.65
C VAL A 30 -0.78 2.77 6.02
N TYR A 31 0.18 2.52 6.91
CA TYR A 31 1.56 2.22 6.58
C TYR A 31 2.06 1.03 7.39
N ARG A 32 2.92 0.21 6.79
CA ARG A 32 3.79 -0.72 7.53
C ARG A 32 5.18 -0.80 6.91
N ARG A 33 6.12 -1.25 7.72
CA ARG A 33 7.44 -1.71 7.29
C ARG A 33 7.56 -3.21 7.51
N VAL A 34 7.91 -3.95 6.48
CA VAL A 34 8.07 -5.41 6.51
C VAL A 34 9.47 -5.82 6.07
N ASP A 35 10.00 -6.87 6.69
CA ASP A 35 11.21 -7.54 6.23
C ASP A 35 10.81 -8.64 5.23
N PHE A 36 11.36 -8.56 4.03
CA PHE A 36 11.32 -9.62 3.04
C PHE A 36 12.60 -10.42 3.12
N ILE A 37 12.44 -11.72 3.37
CA ILE A 37 13.53 -12.68 3.36
C ILE A 37 13.48 -13.42 2.02
N LYS A 38 14.48 -13.20 1.18
CA LYS A 38 14.71 -14.03 0.00
C LYS A 38 15.41 -15.30 0.45
N ALA A 39 14.66 -16.39 0.55
CA ALA A 39 15.22 -17.72 0.78
C ALA A 39 15.68 -18.35 -0.54
N GLY A 40 16.78 -19.09 -0.49
CA GLY A 40 17.27 -19.96 -1.56
C GLY A 40 17.50 -21.37 -1.04
N LEU A 41 18.01 -22.25 -1.91
CA LEU A 41 18.17 -23.68 -1.61
C LEU A 41 19.02 -23.98 -0.36
N LEU A 42 19.90 -23.06 0.04
CA LEU A 42 20.82 -23.19 1.18
C LEU A 42 20.51 -22.23 2.35
N GLY A 43 19.33 -21.63 2.39
CA GLY A 43 18.91 -20.70 3.46
C GLY A 43 18.65 -19.27 2.97
N GLU A 44 18.69 -18.31 3.90
CA GLU A 44 18.47 -16.88 3.60
C GLU A 44 19.57 -16.31 2.69
N VAL A 45 19.18 -15.91 1.48
CA VAL A 45 20.05 -15.30 0.46
C VAL A 45 20.10 -13.78 0.61
N GLY A 46 19.07 -13.18 1.21
CA GLY A 46 19.09 -11.77 1.56
C GLY A 46 17.85 -11.30 2.30
N ARG A 47 18.04 -10.31 3.18
CA ARG A 47 16.98 -9.57 3.84
C ARG A 47 16.89 -8.18 3.27
N TYR A 48 15.69 -7.75 2.95
CA TYR A 48 15.45 -6.36 2.59
C TYR A 48 14.15 -5.85 3.17
N LYS A 49 14.10 -4.57 3.47
CA LYS A 49 12.86 -3.93 3.93
C LYS A 49 12.02 -3.47 2.76
N ALA A 50 10.72 -3.54 2.94
CA ALA A 50 9.76 -2.81 2.13
C ALA A 50 8.85 -1.96 3.01
N ASP A 51 8.45 -0.83 2.45
CA ASP A 51 7.44 0.04 3.00
C ASP A 51 6.18 -0.12 2.16
N ASP A 52 5.07 -0.47 2.81
CA ASP A 52 3.76 -0.60 2.18
C ASP A 52 2.86 0.52 2.70
N TYR A 53 2.33 1.33 1.78
CA TYR A 53 1.37 2.39 2.06
C TYR A 53 0.07 2.06 1.34
N ILE A 54 -1.03 1.95 2.08
CA ILE A 54 -2.38 1.85 1.53
C ILE A 54 -3.07 3.18 1.79
N ILE A 55 -3.40 3.92 0.75
CA ILE A 55 -3.88 5.30 0.81
C ILE A 55 -5.31 5.33 0.28
N TRP A 56 -6.25 5.79 1.09
CA TRP A 56 -7.67 5.77 0.75
C TRP A 56 -8.34 7.14 0.77
N LYS A 57 -7.66 8.16 1.29
CA LYS A 57 -8.14 9.55 1.23
C LYS A 57 -7.03 10.43 0.68
N TYR A 58 -7.30 11.13 -0.42
CA TYR A 58 -6.30 11.96 -1.12
C TYR A 58 -6.94 12.90 -2.15
N GLU A 59 -6.19 13.91 -2.56
CA GLU A 59 -6.54 14.85 -3.61
C GLU A 59 -5.91 14.51 -4.96
N ASP A 60 -6.42 15.15 -6.01
CA ASP A 60 -5.86 15.02 -7.35
C ASP A 60 -4.45 15.63 -7.35
N GLY A 61 -3.44 14.82 -7.70
CA GLY A 61 -2.03 15.23 -7.68
C GLY A 61 -1.22 14.70 -6.50
N ASP A 62 -1.84 14.20 -5.43
CA ASP A 62 -1.12 13.59 -4.30
C ASP A 62 -0.26 12.40 -4.75
N LEU A 63 -0.79 11.60 -5.68
CA LEU A 63 -0.08 10.50 -6.31
C LEU A 63 1.22 10.96 -6.98
N GLU A 64 1.12 11.99 -7.82
CA GLU A 64 2.29 12.53 -8.52
C GLU A 64 3.28 13.17 -7.56
N CYS A 65 2.78 13.89 -6.55
CA CYS A 65 3.58 14.51 -5.51
C CYS A 65 4.40 13.46 -4.75
N LEU A 66 3.74 12.41 -4.24
CA LEU A 66 4.39 11.31 -3.52
C LEU A 66 5.37 10.56 -4.43
N PHE A 67 4.99 10.27 -5.67
CA PHE A 67 5.88 9.59 -6.61
C PHE A 67 7.14 10.41 -6.92
N LYS A 68 7.01 11.72 -7.19
CA LYS A 68 8.15 12.59 -7.50
C LYS A 68 9.05 12.81 -6.27
N ASN A 69 8.44 13.00 -5.10
CA ASN A 69 9.16 13.33 -3.88
C ASN A 69 9.72 12.13 -3.13
N ALA A 70 9.27 10.91 -3.43
CA ALA A 70 9.87 9.71 -2.86
C ALA A 70 11.39 9.69 -3.07
N ARG A 71 12.11 9.41 -1.97
CA ARG A 71 13.58 9.34 -1.89
C ARG A 71 14.02 7.95 -1.50
N HIS A 72 15.25 7.61 -1.88
CA HIS A 72 15.87 6.39 -1.38
C HIS A 72 16.01 6.46 0.15
N GLN A 73 15.87 5.30 0.81
CA GLN A 73 16.14 5.17 2.24
C GLN A 73 17.13 4.03 2.45
N LYS A 74 18.08 4.20 3.36
CA LYS A 74 19.13 3.20 3.63
C LYS A 74 18.48 1.90 4.13
N GLY A 75 18.80 0.78 3.48
CA GLY A 75 18.28 -0.54 3.84
C GLY A 75 16.85 -0.81 3.39
N LEU A 76 16.22 0.11 2.66
CA LEU A 76 14.88 -0.04 2.09
C LEU A 76 14.98 -0.36 0.61
N MET A 77 14.53 -1.54 0.22
CA MET A 77 14.58 -2.00 -1.16
C MET A 77 13.35 -1.55 -1.95
N LEU A 78 12.21 -1.43 -1.30
CA LEU A 78 10.95 -1.17 -2.00
C LEU A 78 10.04 -0.23 -1.19
N GLN A 79 9.43 0.73 -1.86
CA GLN A 79 8.32 1.53 -1.36
C GLN A 79 7.12 1.30 -2.28
N ARG A 80 6.05 0.70 -1.78
CA ARG A 80 4.79 0.47 -2.52
C ARG A 80 3.73 1.43 -2.00
N TYR A 81 3.22 2.31 -2.84
CA TYR A 81 2.09 3.17 -2.54
C TYR A 81 0.87 2.71 -3.33
N ILE A 82 -0.21 2.35 -2.64
CA ILE A 82 -1.44 1.82 -3.23
C ILE A 82 -2.54 2.83 -2.97
N PHE A 83 -2.92 3.58 -3.99
CA PHE A 83 -4.03 4.51 -3.97
C PHE A 83 -5.32 3.76 -4.26
N VAL A 84 -6.13 3.57 -3.22
CA VAL A 84 -7.42 2.90 -3.31
C VAL A 84 -8.46 3.88 -3.83
N ARG A 85 -9.20 3.48 -4.85
CA ARG A 85 -10.22 4.31 -5.50
C ARG A 85 -11.50 3.52 -5.75
N PRO A 86 -12.65 4.19 -5.96
CA PRO A 86 -13.93 3.50 -6.11
C PRO A 86 -14.08 2.75 -7.44
N GLU A 87 -13.43 3.21 -8.52
CA GLU A 87 -13.61 2.66 -9.86
C GLU A 87 -12.39 2.81 -10.78
N GLY A 88 -12.41 2.07 -11.90
CA GLY A 88 -11.42 2.13 -12.98
C GLY A 88 -10.34 1.04 -12.93
N ASN A 89 -9.61 0.87 -14.03
CA ASN A 89 -8.62 -0.20 -14.20
C ASN A 89 -7.33 -0.01 -13.39
N THR A 90 -6.84 -1.06 -12.76
CA THR A 90 -5.59 -1.01 -12.00
C THR A 90 -4.42 -0.51 -12.85
N THR A 91 -3.79 0.59 -12.41
CA THR A 91 -2.62 1.18 -13.07
C THR A 91 -1.40 1.06 -12.17
N SER A 92 -0.21 1.11 -12.76
CA SER A 92 1.03 1.11 -12.00
C SER A 92 2.11 1.96 -12.65
N ARG A 93 2.97 2.55 -11.82
CA ARG A 93 4.18 3.25 -12.22
C ARG A 93 5.31 2.89 -11.27
N SER A 94 6.53 2.85 -11.77
CA SER A 94 7.69 2.58 -10.94
C SER A 94 8.89 3.42 -11.37
N LYS A 95 9.78 3.68 -10.41
CA LYS A 95 11.12 4.24 -10.67
C LYS A 95 12.13 3.56 -9.76
N SER A 96 13.37 3.47 -10.22
CA SER A 96 14.49 2.98 -9.42
C SER A 96 15.34 4.15 -8.93
N PHE A 97 16.02 3.95 -7.81
CA PHE A 97 17.05 4.86 -7.34
C PHE A 97 18.43 4.31 -7.71
N ARG A 98 19.31 5.20 -8.24
CA ARG A 98 20.67 4.84 -8.67
C ARG A 98 20.69 3.54 -9.50
N MET A 99 19.91 3.49 -10.58
CA MET A 99 19.82 2.31 -11.47
C MET A 99 19.39 1.00 -10.78
N GLY A 100 18.74 1.06 -9.60
CA GLY A 100 18.25 -0.10 -8.87
C GLY A 100 19.08 -0.49 -7.65
N PHE A 101 20.27 0.09 -7.46
CA PHE A 101 21.12 -0.21 -6.29
C PHE A 101 20.58 0.36 -4.97
N ASN A 102 19.72 1.39 -5.05
CA ASN A 102 19.18 2.07 -3.87
C ASN A 102 17.67 1.84 -3.69
N GLY A 103 17.16 0.75 -4.24
CA GLY A 103 15.76 0.36 -4.15
C GLY A 103 14.85 1.03 -5.19
N PHE A 104 13.55 0.80 -5.01
CA PHE A 104 12.51 1.12 -5.96
C PHE A 104 11.34 1.81 -5.27
N VAL A 105 10.63 2.64 -6.04
CA VAL A 105 9.32 3.17 -5.67
C VAL A 105 8.34 2.68 -6.70
N GLU A 106 7.25 2.12 -6.21
CA GLU A 106 6.13 1.65 -7.01
C GLU A 106 4.86 2.34 -6.51
N VAL A 107 4.06 2.81 -7.45
CA VAL A 107 2.79 3.47 -7.18
C VAL A 107 1.72 2.77 -7.99
N TYR A 108 0.62 2.44 -7.32
CA TYR A 108 -0.50 1.70 -7.84
C TYR A 108 -1.78 2.50 -7.63
N GLN A 109 -2.69 2.47 -8.60
CA GLN A 109 -4.08 2.81 -8.35
C GLN A 109 -4.87 1.52 -8.40
N TYR A 110 -5.61 1.22 -7.35
CA TYR A 110 -6.32 -0.05 -7.19
C TYR A 110 -7.77 0.18 -6.84
N THR A 111 -8.65 -0.57 -7.50
CA THR A 111 -10.08 -0.61 -7.20
C THR A 111 -10.34 -1.91 -6.44
N PRO A 112 -10.91 -1.88 -5.22
CA PRO A 112 -11.23 -3.09 -4.47
C PRO A 112 -12.06 -4.07 -5.32
N LEU A 113 -11.70 -5.35 -5.27
CA LEU A 113 -12.30 -6.44 -6.05
C LEU A 113 -12.13 -6.30 -7.57
N GLY A 114 -11.34 -5.32 -8.03
CA GLY A 114 -10.94 -5.18 -9.43
C GLY A 114 -9.72 -6.02 -9.77
N ASP A 115 -9.24 -5.87 -11.01
CA ASP A 115 -8.06 -6.58 -11.50
C ASP A 115 -6.84 -6.32 -10.61
N SER A 116 -6.19 -7.38 -10.13
CA SER A 116 -4.95 -7.27 -9.35
C SER A 116 -3.74 -7.56 -10.24
N LEU A 117 -2.64 -6.85 -9.98
CA LEU A 117 -1.34 -7.19 -10.56
C LEU A 117 -0.69 -8.28 -9.71
N LYS A 118 -0.15 -9.33 -10.34
CA LYS A 118 0.45 -10.49 -9.63
C LYS A 118 1.43 -10.10 -8.50
N ARG A 119 2.18 -9.01 -8.68
CA ARG A 119 3.17 -8.49 -7.71
C ARG A 119 2.58 -7.75 -6.50
N LEU A 120 1.28 -7.45 -6.54
CA LEU A 120 0.55 -6.72 -5.49
C LEU A 120 -0.50 -7.62 -4.81
N THR A 121 -0.57 -8.90 -5.18
CA THR A 121 -1.61 -9.82 -4.72
C THR A 121 -1.75 -9.85 -3.20
N ASP A 122 -0.64 -9.78 -2.46
CA ASP A 122 -0.62 -9.76 -1.00
C ASP A 122 -1.39 -8.56 -0.42
N LEU A 123 -1.17 -7.37 -0.98
CA LEU A 123 -1.81 -6.14 -0.52
C LEU A 123 -3.23 -5.98 -1.07
N THR A 124 -3.50 -6.37 -2.32
CA THR A 124 -4.85 -6.28 -2.89
C THR A 124 -5.81 -7.22 -2.18
N GLN A 125 -5.38 -8.44 -1.84
CA GLN A 125 -6.20 -9.36 -1.03
C GLN A 125 -6.56 -8.78 0.34
N LEU A 126 -5.61 -8.06 0.97
CA LEU A 126 -5.87 -7.41 2.26
C LEU A 126 -6.86 -6.25 2.12
N ILE A 127 -6.70 -5.43 1.07
CA ILE A 127 -7.64 -4.33 0.75
C ILE A 127 -9.04 -4.88 0.48
N ASP A 128 -9.15 -5.99 -0.26
CA ASP A 128 -10.42 -6.63 -0.58
C ASP A 128 -11.11 -7.20 0.65
N ALA A 129 -10.34 -7.80 1.55
CA ALA A 129 -10.85 -8.33 2.81
C ALA A 129 -11.38 -7.19 3.71
N ALA A 130 -10.60 -6.11 3.86
CA ALA A 130 -11.02 -4.93 4.61
C ALA A 130 -12.23 -4.23 3.98
N HIS A 131 -12.29 -4.15 2.65
CA HIS A 131 -13.43 -3.62 1.90
C HIS A 131 -14.71 -4.43 2.19
N LYS A 132 -14.65 -5.76 2.04
CA LYS A 132 -15.79 -6.65 2.33
C LYS A 132 -16.25 -6.53 3.78
N TYR A 133 -15.32 -6.52 4.71
CA TYR A 133 -15.62 -6.40 6.14
C TYR A 133 -16.28 -5.06 6.47
N ALA A 134 -15.70 -3.96 5.99
CA ALA A 134 -16.24 -2.63 6.23
C ALA A 134 -17.64 -2.43 5.61
N LEU A 135 -17.92 -3.05 4.47
CA LEU A 135 -19.27 -3.03 3.88
C LEU A 135 -20.26 -3.89 4.67
N ALA A 136 -19.84 -5.06 5.15
CA ALA A 136 -20.69 -5.96 5.94
C ALA A 136 -21.08 -5.37 7.31
N HIS A 137 -20.20 -4.56 7.91
CA HIS A 137 -20.40 -3.95 9.23
C HIS A 137 -20.71 -2.45 9.15
N LYS A 138 -21.20 -1.98 8.00
CA LYS A 138 -21.53 -0.58 7.77
C LYS A 138 -22.77 -0.18 8.60
N GLY A 139 -22.53 0.27 9.83
CA GLY A 139 -23.57 0.63 10.80
C GLY A 139 -23.21 0.31 12.25
N GLU A 140 -22.24 -0.57 12.46
CA GLU A 140 -21.67 -0.84 13.78
C GLU A 140 -20.55 0.18 14.00
N SER A 141 -20.82 1.22 14.80
CA SER A 141 -19.77 2.14 15.21
C SER A 141 -18.73 1.34 16.00
N PRO A 142 -17.42 1.44 15.68
CA PRO A 142 -16.40 0.87 16.53
C PRO A 142 -16.41 1.68 17.84
N GLY A 143 -16.83 1.02 18.93
CA GLY A 143 -16.70 1.55 20.28
C GLY A 143 -15.25 1.63 20.73
#